data_AF-A0A256ZID8-F1
#
_entry.id   AF-A0A256ZID8-F1
#
_cell.length_a   1.000
_cell.length_b   1.000
_cell.length_c   1.000
_cell.angle_alpha   90.00
_cell.angle_beta   90.00
_cell.angle_gamma   90.00
#
_symmetry.space_group_name_H-M   'P 1'
#
loop_
_entity.id
_entity.type
_entity.pdbx_description
1 polymer ?
#
loop_
_entity_poly.entity_id
_entity_poly.type
_entity_poly.pdbx_seq_one_letter_code
_entity_poly.pdbx_strand_id
1 'polypeptide(L)' 'MDRSEKAIALRRIRRLFELALKVVKEEPDLADRYAELARRIAMRARVKIPPEYKRLICKRCKRFIVPGAYTGYR' A
#
# COMPACT_ATOMS: atom_id res chain seq x y z
N MET A 1 9.56 -20.03 -6.61
CA MET A 1 8.53 -19.01 -6.87
C MET A 1 8.75 -18.49 -8.27
N ASP A 2 7.88 -18.93 -9.16
CA ASP A 2 7.98 -18.71 -10.59
C ASP A 2 7.83 -17.22 -10.93
N ARG A 3 8.35 -16.80 -12.10
CA ARG A 3 8.27 -15.39 -12.54
C ARG A 3 6.79 -14.93 -12.65
N SER A 4 5.91 -15.87 -12.95
CA SER A 4 4.45 -15.72 -13.03
C SER A 4 3.81 -15.39 -11.67
N GLU A 5 4.24 -16.06 -10.59
CA GLU A 5 3.70 -15.85 -9.24
C GLU A 5 4.06 -14.45 -8.70
N LYS A 6 5.27 -13.98 -8.99
CA LYS A 6 5.70 -12.62 -8.63
C LYS A 6 4.88 -11.56 -9.38
N ALA A 7 4.56 -11.79 -10.65
CA ALA A 7 3.71 -10.90 -11.44
C ALA A 7 2.27 -10.84 -10.90
N ILE A 8 1.71 -11.98 -10.48
CA ILE A 8 0.39 -12.03 -9.82
C ILE A 8 0.43 -11.29 -8.49
N ALA A 9 1.46 -11.49 -7.67
CA ALA A 9 1.63 -10.77 -6.40
C ALA A 9 1.72 -9.25 -6.63
N LEU A 10 2.46 -8.80 -7.64
CA LEU A 10 2.57 -7.38 -7.98
C LEU A 10 1.23 -6.78 -8.41
N ARG A 11 0.45 -7.50 -9.23
CA ARG A 11 -0.92 -7.08 -9.61
C ARG A 11 -1.83 -6.96 -8.40
N ARG A 12 -1.78 -7.91 -7.46
CA ARG A 12 -2.57 -7.85 -6.21
C ARG A 12 -2.16 -6.66 -5.35
N ILE A 13 -0.86 -6.41 -5.20
CA ILE A 13 -0.34 -5.25 -4.46
C ILE A 13 -0.86 -3.95 -5.06
N ARG A 14 -0.76 -3.79 -6.38
CA ARG A 14 -1.29 -2.61 -7.09
C ARG A 14 -2.76 -2.40 -6.81
N ARG A 15 -3.57 -3.46 -6.93
CA ARG A 15 -5.01 -3.39 -6.70
C ARG A 15 -5.37 -2.99 -5.27
N LEU A 16 -4.65 -3.51 -4.28
CA LEU A 16 -4.86 -3.14 -2.87
C LEU A 16 -4.55 -1.66 -2.64
N PHE A 17 -3.47 -1.14 -3.24
CA PHE A 17 -3.16 0.28 -3.12
C PHE A 17 -4.17 1.18 -3.85
N GLU A 18 -4.67 0.77 -5.02
CA GLU A 18 -5.76 1.49 -5.70
C GLU A 18 -7.02 1.58 -4.84
N LEU A 19 -7.39 0.49 -4.16
CA LEU A 19 -8.53 0.48 -3.23
C LEU A 19 -8.25 1.38 -2.03
N ALA A 20 -7.05 1.30 -1.45
CA ALA A 20 -6.63 2.19 -0.37
C ALA A 20 -6.76 3.67 -0.76
N LEU A 21 -6.32 4.05 -1.95
CA LEU A 21 -6.44 5.42 -2.48
C LEU A 21 -7.89 5.89 -2.62
N LYS A 22 -8.83 4.98 -2.95
CA LYS A 22 -10.25 5.32 -3.08
C LYS A 22 -10.91 5.55 -1.73
N VAL A 23 -10.61 4.69 -0.75
CA VAL A 23 -11.30 4.73 0.55
C VAL A 23 -10.63 5.64 1.57
N VAL A 24 -9.36 6.03 1.40
CA VAL A 24 -8.60 6.79 2.42
C VAL A 24 -9.27 8.09 2.90
N LYS A 25 -10.09 8.74 2.07
CA LYS A 25 -10.79 9.97 2.43
C LYS A 25 -11.99 9.73 3.34
N GLU A 26 -12.65 8.59 3.18
CA GLU A 26 -13.88 8.22 3.90
C GLU A 26 -13.55 7.30 5.08
N GLU A 27 -12.67 6.32 4.86
CA GLU A 27 -12.27 5.27 5.80
C GLU A 27 -10.73 5.10 5.84
N PRO A 28 -10.01 5.99 6.56
CA PRO A 28 -8.55 5.93 6.64
C PRO A 28 -8.03 4.64 7.30
N ASP A 29 -8.73 4.10 8.30
CA ASP A 29 -8.37 2.82 8.93
C ASP A 29 -8.46 1.63 7.97
N LEU A 30 -9.42 1.66 7.04
CA LEU A 30 -9.56 0.64 6.00
C LEU A 30 -8.44 0.77 4.97
N ALA A 31 -8.06 1.99 4.59
CA ALA A 31 -6.91 2.23 3.73
C ALA A 31 -5.60 1.71 4.35
N ASP A 32 -5.41 1.92 5.66
CA ASP A 32 -4.29 1.38 6.42
C ASP A 32 -4.24 -0.16 6.36
N ARG A 33 -5.40 -0.82 6.55
CA ARG A 33 -5.49 -2.29 6.42
C ARG A 33 -5.12 -2.78 5.01
N TYR A 34 -5.57 -2.10 3.95
CA TYR A 34 -5.18 -2.46 2.59
C TYR A 34 -3.68 -2.29 2.34
N ALA A 35 -3.08 -1.20 2.82
CA ALA A 35 -1.65 -0.98 2.73
C ALA A 35 -0.84 -2.05 3.50
N GLU A 36 -1.33 -2.46 4.68
CA GLU A 36 -0.72 -3.53 5.47
C GLU A 36 -0.77 -4.87 4.73
N LEU A 37 -1.92 -5.26 4.19
CA LEU A 37 -2.09 -6.49 3.41
C LEU A 37 -1.16 -6.50 2.19
N ALA A 38 -1.08 -5.39 1.45
CA ALA A 38 -0.18 -5.25 0.32
C ALA A 38 1.28 -5.46 0.73
N ARG A 39 1.68 -4.93 1.89
CA ARG A 39 3.02 -5.12 2.45
C ARG A 39 3.30 -6.56 2.84
N ARG A 40 2.34 -7.25 3.47
CA ARG A 40 2.47 -8.66 3.85
C ARG A 40 2.64 -9.55 2.62
N ILE A 41 1.89 -9.27 1.55
CA ILE A 41 2.03 -9.96 0.26
C ILE A 41 3.42 -9.69 -0.33
N ALA A 42 3.88 -8.43 -0.31
CA ALA A 42 5.20 -8.06 -0.82
C ALA A 42 6.33 -8.81 -0.11
N MET A 43 6.27 -8.88 1.22
CA MET A 43 7.23 -9.64 2.03
C MET A 43 7.20 -11.13 1.72
N ARG A 44 6.00 -11.74 1.69
CA ARG A 44 5.85 -13.19 1.45
C ARG A 44 6.31 -13.59 0.04
N ALA A 45 5.97 -12.79 -0.97
CA ALA A 45 6.36 -13.03 -2.36
C ALA A 45 7.78 -12.55 -2.69
N ARG A 46 8.49 -11.93 -1.73
CA ARG A 46 9.82 -11.31 -1.93
C ARG A 46 9.85 -10.37 -3.14
N VAL A 47 8.79 -9.58 -3.30
CA VAL A 47 8.66 -8.56 -4.35
C VAL A 47 8.80 -7.16 -3.75
N LYS A 48 9.39 -6.25 -4.52
CA LYS A 48 9.48 -4.84 -4.11
C LYS A 48 8.12 -4.18 -4.34
N ILE A 49 7.67 -3.41 -3.36
CA ILE A 49 6.53 -2.50 -3.54
C ILE A 49 6.93 -1.44 -4.57
N PRO A 50 6.09 -1.16 -5.58
CA PRO A 50 6.38 -0.13 -6.57
C PRO A 50 6.68 1.23 -5.92
N PRO A 51 7.62 2.01 -6.48
CA PRO A 51 8.06 3.27 -5.90
C PRO A 51 6.93 4.29 -5.74
N GLU A 52 5.91 4.27 -6.62
CA GLU A 52 4.73 5.13 -6.51
C GLU A 52 3.98 4.92 -5.18
N TYR A 53 3.77 3.67 -4.76
CA TYR A 53 3.06 3.35 -3.52
C TYR A 53 3.96 3.40 -2.29
N LYS A 54 5.26 3.17 -2.46
CA LYS A 54 6.23 3.22 -1.36
C LYS A 54 6.27 4.61 -0.68
N ARG A 55 6.04 5.67 -1.45
CA ARG A 55 5.94 7.06 -0.95
C ARG A 55 4.66 7.32 -0.17
N LEU A 56 3.63 6.51 -0.40
CA LEU A 56 2.35 6.59 0.27
C LEU A 56 2.32 5.84 1.60
N ILE A 57 3.46 5.38 2.10
CA ILE A 57 3.55 4.66 3.37
C ILE A 57 4.53 5.40 4.27
N CYS A 58 4.08 5.73 5.48
CA CYS A 58 4.97 6.31 6.48
C CYS A 58 6.10 5.33 6.83
N LYS A 59 7.35 5.77 6.75
CA LYS A 59 8.49 4.93 7.16
C LYS A 59 8.49 4.62 8.66
N ARG A 60 7.88 5.49 9.48
CA ARG A 60 7.85 5.38 10.94
C ARG A 60 6.62 4.62 11.44
N CYS A 61 5.42 5.16 11.20
CA CYS A 61 4.18 4.57 11.70
C CYS A 61 3.56 3.53 10.77
N LYS A 62 4.07 3.38 9.53
CA LYS A 62 3.59 2.42 8.52
C LYS A 62 2.15 2.64 8.04
N ARG A 63 1.54 3.77 8.44
CA ARG A 63 0.23 4.22 7.94
C ARG A 63 0.28 4.71 6.51
N PHE A 64 -0.85 4.64 5.84
CA PHE A 64 -1.06 5.09 4.48
C PHE A 64 -1.22 6.62 4.45
N ILE A 65 -0.41 7.27 3.61
CA ILE A 65 -0.34 8.72 3.46
C ILE A 65 -0.57 9.05 1.98
N VAL A 66 -1.68 9.69 1.68
CA VAL A 66 -2.03 10.36 0.42
C VAL A 66 -1.77 11.87 0.48
N PRO A 67 -0.69 12.39 -0.15
CA PRO A 67 -0.38 13.82 -0.12
C PRO A 67 -1.57 14.66 -0.61
N GLY A 68 -1.95 15.66 0.18
CA GLY A 68 -3.11 16.53 -0.08
C GLY A 68 -4.29 16.37 0.90
N ALA A 69 -4.28 15.36 1.79
CA ALA A 69 -5.37 15.14 2.76
C ALA A 69 -5.01 15.48 4.22
N TYR A 70 -3.79 15.96 4.52
CA TYR A 70 -3.36 16.29 5.90
C TYR A 70 -2.87 17.73 5.97
N THR A 71 -3.69 18.60 6.55
CA THR A 71 -3.28 19.94 7.00
C THR A 71 -2.73 19.94 8.43
N GLY A 72 -2.68 18.80 9.13
CA GLY A 72 -2.31 18.79 10.55
C GLY A 72 -1.79 17.46 11.07
N TYR A 73 -0.51 17.17 10.85
CA TYR A 73 0.30 16.38 11.76
C TYR A 73 1.72 16.96 11.71
N ARG A 74 1.96 17.90 12.62
CA ARG A 74 3.29 18.34 13.04
C ARG A 74 3.78 17.42 14.15
#